data_AF-A0A356XGB1-F1
#
_entry.id   AF-A0A356XGB1-F1
#
_cell.length_a   1.000
_cell.length_b   1.000
_cell.length_c   1.000
_cell.angle_alpha   90.00
_cell.angle_beta   90.00
_cell.angle_gamma   90.00
#
_symmetry.space_group_name_H-M   'P 1'
#
loop_
_entity.id
_entity.type
_entity.pdbx_description
1 polymer ?
#
loop_
_entity_poly.entity_id
_entity_poly.type
_entity_poly.pdbx_seq_one_letter_code
_entity_poly.pdbx_strand_id
1 'polypeptide(L)'
;MPNILAHVLMGEATAGLLSFSAAKTAEKHRNTFHLGAQGPDVLFYSNPWPWAKDRRVSALGGEMHTRETGCIFREMLLFASDPAWAKEERDRLAAYLMGYVCHYYLDSIAHPYIHSLVGFDPLHDNRTLSSKYEHSWVEAKIDTVMVARIKGRKAAS
;
A
#
# COMPACT_ATOMS: atom_id res chain seq x y z
N MET A 1 5.83 -5.15 -0.40
CA MET A 1 5.42 -3.98 0.38
C MET A 1 6.10 -3.92 1.71
N PRO A 2 6.72 -2.79 2.11
CA PRO A 2 6.81 -2.47 3.55
C PRO A 2 5.48 -2.83 4.25
N ASN A 3 5.51 -3.39 5.44
CA ASN A 3 4.30 -3.97 6.01
C ASN A 3 3.28 -2.86 6.41
N ILE A 4 2.12 -3.24 6.98
CA ILE A 4 0.95 -2.39 7.21
C ILE A 4 1.30 -1.00 7.78
N LEU A 5 2.27 -0.92 8.71
CA LEU A 5 2.57 0.31 9.45
C LEU A 5 3.38 1.29 8.62
N ALA A 6 4.33 0.84 7.80
CA ALA A 6 5.10 1.75 6.95
C ALA A 6 4.20 2.54 5.99
N HIS A 7 3.20 1.88 5.43
CA HIS A 7 2.19 2.51 4.57
C HIS A 7 1.37 3.57 5.29
N VAL A 8 0.85 3.26 6.49
CA VAL A 8 0.10 4.24 7.30
C VAL A 8 0.98 5.42 7.68
N LEU A 9 2.21 5.16 8.14
CA LEU A 9 3.14 6.21 8.57
C LEU A 9 3.53 7.14 7.40
N MET A 10 3.76 6.57 6.21
CA MET A 10 4.03 7.36 5.00
C MET A 10 2.82 8.19 4.59
N GLY A 11 1.62 7.61 4.65
CA GLY A 11 0.37 8.33 4.41
C GLY A 11 0.17 9.50 5.38
N GLU A 12 0.35 9.28 6.68
CA GLU A 12 0.26 10.34 7.71
C GLU A 12 1.28 11.46 7.46
N ALA A 13 2.53 11.10 7.15
CA ALA A 13 3.58 12.09 6.83
C ALA A 13 3.23 12.91 5.57
N THR A 14 2.69 12.25 4.54
CA THR A 14 2.31 12.89 3.28
C THR A 14 1.10 13.80 3.45
N ALA A 15 0.13 13.42 4.28
CA ALA A 15 -1.07 14.22 4.55
C ALA A 15 -0.73 15.63 5.08
N GLY A 16 0.36 15.77 5.84
CA GLY A 16 0.87 17.07 6.33
C GLY A 16 1.48 17.96 5.25
N LEU A 17 1.75 17.43 4.06
CA LEU A 17 2.33 18.16 2.92
C LEU A 17 1.29 18.49 1.84
N LEU A 18 0.07 17.98 1.97
CA LEU A 18 -1.01 18.24 1.02
C LEU A 18 -1.49 19.70 1.09
N SER A 19 -2.15 20.16 0.02
CA SER A 19 -2.86 21.45 0.07
C SER A 19 -3.92 21.44 1.18
N PHE A 20 -4.24 22.62 1.73
CA PHE A 20 -5.20 22.72 2.83
C PHE A 20 -6.52 21.96 2.57
N SER A 21 -7.06 22.06 1.35
CA SER A 21 -8.28 21.34 0.97
C SER A 21 -8.10 19.83 0.96
N ALA A 22 -7.00 19.33 0.36
CA ALA A 22 -6.73 17.90 0.28
C ALA A 22 -6.42 17.30 1.65
N ALA A 23 -5.65 17.99 2.48
CA ALA A 23 -5.37 17.62 3.86
C ALA A 23 -6.68 17.52 4.67
N LYS A 24 -7.59 18.49 4.54
CA LYS A 24 -8.89 18.47 5.22
C LYS A 24 -9.77 17.29 4.77
N THR A 25 -9.77 16.95 3.48
CA THR A 25 -10.49 15.78 2.95
C THR A 25 -9.89 14.47 3.49
N ALA A 26 -8.55 14.35 3.47
CA ALA A 26 -7.85 13.18 4.01
C ALA A 26 -8.10 13.01 5.52
N GLU A 27 -8.09 14.12 6.29
CA GLU A 27 -8.36 14.11 7.73
C GLU A 27 -9.83 13.74 8.03
N LYS A 28 -10.78 14.36 7.34
CA LYS A 28 -12.22 14.07 7.50
C LYS A 28 -12.53 12.59 7.20
N HIS A 29 -11.83 12.00 6.24
CA HIS A 29 -11.99 10.61 5.83
C HIS A 29 -10.77 9.76 6.16
N ARG A 30 -10.17 9.97 7.33
CA ARG A 30 -8.88 9.36 7.72
C ARG A 30 -8.83 7.84 7.58
N ASN A 31 -9.89 7.15 7.98
CA ASN A 31 -9.93 5.68 7.85
C ASN A 31 -9.93 5.24 6.37
N THR A 32 -10.65 5.96 5.52
CA THR A 32 -10.70 5.70 4.07
C THR A 32 -9.35 6.03 3.42
N PHE A 33 -8.69 7.11 3.84
CA PHE A 33 -7.34 7.44 3.41
C PHE A 33 -6.33 6.36 3.84
N HIS A 34 -6.37 5.89 5.09
CA HIS A 34 -5.51 4.80 5.56
C HIS A 34 -5.79 3.48 4.85
N LEU A 35 -7.06 3.18 4.55
CA LEU A 35 -7.41 2.02 3.74
C LEU A 35 -6.82 2.14 2.34
N GLY A 36 -6.91 3.31 1.72
CA GLY A 36 -6.23 3.62 0.46
C GLY A 36 -4.72 3.44 0.55
N ALA A 37 -4.10 3.85 1.66
CA ALA A 37 -2.66 3.69 1.89
C ALA A 37 -2.21 2.23 1.99
N GLN A 38 -3.11 1.28 2.25
CA GLN A 38 -2.83 -0.15 2.13
C GLN A 38 -2.92 -0.65 0.68
N GLY A 39 -3.49 0.14 -0.24
CA GLY A 39 -3.59 -0.24 -1.65
C GLY A 39 -4.33 -1.57 -1.88
N PRO A 40 -3.90 -2.37 -2.87
CA PRO A 40 -4.47 -3.69 -3.13
C PRO A 40 -3.98 -4.76 -2.14
N ASP A 41 -3.12 -4.43 -1.17
CA ASP A 41 -2.50 -5.38 -0.25
C ASP A 41 -3.51 -6.12 0.62
N VAL A 42 -4.61 -5.44 0.93
CA VAL A 42 -5.74 -6.00 1.66
C VAL A 42 -6.28 -7.28 1.00
N LEU A 43 -6.12 -7.43 -0.32
CA LEU A 43 -6.56 -8.59 -1.08
C LEU A 43 -5.70 -9.83 -0.82
N PHE A 44 -4.46 -9.69 -0.36
CA PHE A 44 -3.62 -10.84 0.04
C PHE A 44 -4.15 -11.53 1.31
N TYR A 45 -4.99 -10.85 2.09
CA TYR A 45 -5.59 -11.37 3.32
C TYR A 45 -6.96 -12.03 3.11
N SER A 46 -7.45 -12.14 1.86
CA SER A 46 -8.78 -12.69 1.59
C SER A 46 -8.92 -14.19 1.89
N ASN A 47 -7.80 -14.92 1.97
CA ASN A 47 -7.77 -16.34 2.33
C ASN A 47 -6.37 -16.75 2.85
N PRO A 48 -5.97 -16.33 4.05
CA PRO A 48 -4.58 -16.38 4.51
C PRO A 48 -4.13 -17.79 4.88
N TRP A 49 -5.03 -18.78 4.88
CA TRP A 49 -4.72 -20.14 5.30
C TRP A 49 -3.73 -20.82 4.35
N PRO A 50 -2.70 -21.53 4.85
CA PRO A 50 -1.75 -22.26 4.01
C PRO A 50 -2.42 -23.31 3.10
N TRP A 51 -3.50 -23.93 3.58
CA TRP A 51 -4.28 -24.94 2.84
C TRP A 51 -5.38 -24.35 1.95
N ALA A 52 -5.53 -23.03 1.90
CA ALA A 52 -6.47 -22.38 1.00
C ALA A 52 -6.11 -22.66 -0.47
N LYS A 53 -7.08 -23.20 -1.21
CA LYS A 53 -6.95 -23.46 -2.65
C LYS A 53 -7.35 -22.27 -3.52
N ASP A 54 -8.28 -21.44 -3.04
CA ASP A 54 -8.71 -20.25 -3.78
C ASP A 54 -7.72 -19.10 -3.55
N ARG A 55 -7.02 -18.73 -4.62
CA ARG A 55 -6.04 -17.64 -4.66
C ARG A 55 -6.45 -16.52 -5.61
N ARG A 56 -7.68 -16.52 -6.16
CA ARG A 56 -8.11 -15.57 -7.20
C ARG A 56 -8.01 -14.11 -6.75
N VAL A 57 -8.44 -13.82 -5.52
CA VAL A 57 -8.43 -12.47 -4.95
C VAL A 57 -6.99 -11.99 -4.67
N SER A 58 -6.14 -12.87 -4.15
CA SER A 58 -4.71 -12.57 -3.98
C SER A 58 -4.00 -12.37 -5.32
N ALA A 59 -4.36 -13.15 -6.35
CA ALA A 59 -3.83 -12.96 -7.70
C ALA A 59 -4.24 -11.60 -8.27
N LEU A 60 -5.50 -11.21 -8.09
CA LEU A 60 -5.98 -9.87 -8.45
C LEU A 60 -5.16 -8.77 -7.76
N GLY A 61 -4.85 -8.90 -6.47
CA GLY A 61 -3.98 -7.96 -5.77
C GLY A 61 -2.62 -7.82 -6.44
N GLY A 62 -1.97 -8.93 -6.78
CA GLY A 62 -0.69 -8.91 -7.50
C GLY A 62 -0.78 -8.31 -8.92
N GLU A 63 -1.89 -8.52 -9.63
CA GLU A 63 -2.14 -7.88 -10.92
C GLU A 63 -2.29 -6.37 -10.78
N MET A 64 -3.00 -5.90 -9.75
CA MET A 64 -3.17 -4.46 -9.47
C MET A 64 -1.85 -3.75 -9.14
N HIS A 65 -0.83 -4.48 -8.65
CA HIS A 65 0.52 -3.93 -8.43
C HIS A 65 1.36 -3.81 -9.69
N THR A 66 1.12 -4.64 -10.71
CA THR A 66 2.09 -4.88 -11.78
C THR A 66 1.57 -4.63 -13.19
N ARG A 67 0.26 -4.75 -13.42
CA ARG A 67 -0.35 -4.63 -14.74
C ARG A 67 -1.13 -3.33 -14.87
N GLU A 68 -0.80 -2.56 -15.89
CA GLU A 68 -1.57 -1.39 -16.32
C GLU A 68 -1.92 -0.42 -15.18
N THR A 69 -0.98 -0.21 -14.25
CA THR A 69 -1.19 0.61 -13.05
C THR A 69 -1.68 2.01 -13.39
N GLY A 70 -1.16 2.61 -14.47
CA GLY A 70 -1.65 3.88 -15.00
C GLY A 70 -3.11 3.85 -15.45
N CYS A 71 -3.57 2.75 -16.06
CA CYS A 71 -4.98 2.55 -16.42
C CYS A 71 -5.84 2.45 -15.16
N ILE A 72 -5.39 1.70 -14.15
CA ILE A 72 -6.10 1.59 -12.86
C ILE A 72 -6.26 2.97 -12.20
N PHE A 73 -5.19 3.76 -12.13
CA PHE A 73 -5.27 5.12 -11.60
C PHE A 73 -6.23 6.00 -12.39
N ARG A 74 -6.20 5.92 -13.72
CA ARG A 74 -7.14 6.64 -14.59
C ARG A 74 -8.59 6.26 -14.30
N GLU A 75 -8.90 4.97 -14.24
CA GLU A 75 -10.26 4.50 -13.96
C GLU A 75 -10.72 4.90 -12.55
N MET A 76 -9.84 4.81 -11.54
CA MET A 76 -10.14 5.27 -10.19
C MET A 76 -10.43 6.78 -10.15
N LEU A 77 -9.67 7.59 -10.89
CA LEU A 77 -9.90 9.04 -11.01
C LEU A 77 -11.24 9.36 -11.68
N LEU A 78 -11.56 8.68 -12.78
CA LEU A 78 -12.83 8.85 -13.49
C LEU A 78 -14.01 8.49 -12.58
N PHE A 79 -13.92 7.33 -11.91
CA PHE A 79 -14.94 6.87 -10.98
C PHE A 79 -15.12 7.83 -9.80
N ALA A 80 -14.04 8.32 -9.19
CA ALA A 80 -14.09 9.27 -8.08
C ALA A 80 -14.62 10.66 -8.48
N SER A 81 -14.49 11.02 -9.76
CA SER A 81 -14.92 12.31 -10.29
C SER A 81 -16.34 12.29 -10.86
N ASP A 82 -16.96 11.11 -10.95
CA ASP A 82 -18.29 10.93 -11.55
C ASP A 82 -19.33 11.80 -10.81
N PRO A 83 -20.01 12.73 -11.52
CA PRO A 83 -21.01 13.61 -10.91
C PRO A 83 -22.26 12.87 -10.41
N ALA A 84 -22.45 11.58 -10.73
CA ALA A 84 -23.50 10.74 -10.16
C ALA A 84 -23.33 10.52 -8.64
N TRP A 85 -22.10 10.59 -8.13
CA TRP A 85 -21.82 10.50 -6.71
C TRP A 85 -22.17 11.79 -5.98
N ALA A 86 -22.72 11.67 -4.76
CA ALA A 86 -22.86 12.82 -3.87
C ALA A 86 -21.47 13.42 -3.57
N LYS A 87 -21.42 14.73 -3.26
CA LYS A 87 -20.16 15.41 -2.91
C LYS A 87 -19.37 14.68 -1.82
N GLU A 88 -20.07 14.22 -0.79
CA GLU A 88 -19.47 13.48 0.32
C GLU A 88 -18.85 12.14 -0.12
N GLU A 89 -19.47 11.46 -1.09
CA GLU A 89 -18.95 10.20 -1.63
C GLU A 89 -17.71 10.45 -2.48
N ARG A 90 -17.72 11.50 -3.30
CA ARG A 90 -16.55 11.93 -4.05
C ARG A 90 -15.39 12.31 -3.14
N ASP A 91 -15.66 13.01 -2.04
CA ASP A 91 -14.64 13.36 -1.03
C ASP A 91 -14.05 12.08 -0.38
N ARG A 92 -14.88 11.07 -0.07
CA ARG A 92 -14.41 9.75 0.42
C ARG A 92 -13.56 9.02 -0.61
N LEU A 93 -13.99 8.97 -1.88
CA LEU A 93 -13.26 8.32 -2.95
C LEU A 93 -11.93 9.02 -3.23
N ALA A 94 -11.91 10.36 -3.19
CA ALA A 94 -10.68 11.15 -3.26
C ALA A 94 -9.72 10.83 -2.11
N ALA A 95 -10.23 10.69 -0.87
CA ALA A 95 -9.43 10.28 0.27
C ALA A 95 -8.79 8.89 0.07
N TYR A 96 -9.56 7.91 -0.40
CA TYR A 96 -9.03 6.59 -0.75
C TYR A 96 -7.92 6.69 -1.80
N LEU A 97 -8.18 7.43 -2.88
CA LEU A 97 -7.22 7.58 -3.97
C LEU A 97 -5.93 8.27 -3.53
N MET A 98 -6.01 9.31 -2.68
CA MET A 98 -4.83 9.96 -2.10
C MET A 98 -3.98 8.96 -1.30
N GLY A 99 -4.62 8.09 -0.52
CA GLY A 99 -3.93 6.99 0.16
C GLY A 99 -3.30 6.00 -0.83
N TYR A 100 -4.05 5.60 -1.87
CA TYR A 100 -3.60 4.63 -2.87
C TYR A 100 -2.38 5.13 -3.67
N VAL A 101 -2.28 6.44 -3.92
CA VAL A 101 -1.09 7.07 -4.50
C VAL A 101 0.11 6.95 -3.54
N CYS A 102 -0.10 7.19 -2.23
CA CYS A 102 0.97 7.03 -1.23
C CYS A 102 1.48 5.58 -1.19
N HIS A 103 0.56 4.62 -1.24
CA HIS A 103 0.88 3.19 -1.33
C HIS A 103 1.80 2.89 -2.52
N TYR A 104 1.33 3.22 -3.72
CA TYR A 104 2.04 2.93 -4.97
C TYR A 104 3.42 3.59 -5.01
N TYR A 105 3.51 4.84 -4.53
CA TYR A 105 4.77 5.56 -4.47
C TYR A 105 5.78 4.89 -3.53
N LEU A 106 5.34 4.50 -2.32
CA LEU A 106 6.22 3.83 -1.36
C LEU A 106 6.74 2.50 -1.92
N ASP A 107 5.85 1.70 -2.52
CA ASP A 107 6.22 0.41 -3.09
C ASP A 107 7.22 0.51 -4.24
N SER A 108 7.00 1.49 -5.13
CA SER A 108 7.88 1.75 -6.28
C SER A 108 9.33 2.06 -5.85
N ILE A 109 9.51 2.60 -4.65
CA ILE A 109 10.84 2.93 -4.09
C ILE A 109 11.37 1.79 -3.21
N ALA A 110 10.52 1.18 -2.39
CA ALA A 110 10.94 0.22 -1.39
C ALA A 110 11.25 -1.16 -1.97
N HIS A 111 10.50 -1.63 -2.98
CA HIS A 111 10.69 -2.99 -3.52
C HIS A 111 12.08 -3.18 -4.14
N PRO A 112 12.65 -2.26 -4.95
CA PRO A 112 14.02 -2.40 -5.42
C PRO A 112 15.04 -2.58 -4.30
N TYR A 113 14.87 -1.83 -3.20
CA TYR A 113 15.74 -1.95 -2.02
C TYR A 113 15.55 -3.30 -1.33
N ILE A 114 14.32 -3.72 -1.04
CA ILE A 114 14.03 -5.00 -0.38
C ILE A 114 14.52 -6.18 -1.23
N HIS A 115 14.26 -6.14 -2.54
CA HIS A 115 14.74 -7.14 -3.49
C HIS A 115 16.26 -7.28 -3.48
N SER A 116 16.99 -6.16 -3.40
CA SER A 116 18.46 -6.19 -3.29
C SER A 116 18.94 -6.87 -2.01
N LEU A 117 18.21 -6.74 -0.89
CA LEU A 117 18.57 -7.35 0.38
C LEU A 117 18.35 -8.86 0.41
N VAL A 118 17.36 -9.35 -0.34
CA VAL A 118 17.02 -10.79 -0.39
C VAL A 118 17.60 -11.51 -1.61
N GLY A 119 18.48 -10.83 -2.37
CA GLY A 119 19.15 -11.42 -3.53
C GLY A 119 18.21 -11.77 -4.69
N PHE A 120 17.08 -11.08 -4.82
CA PHE A 120 16.17 -11.29 -5.95
C PHE A 120 16.79 -10.76 -7.25
N ASP A 121 16.86 -11.61 -8.28
CA ASP A 121 17.27 -11.25 -9.63
C ASP A 121 16.05 -11.20 -10.55
N PRO A 122 15.61 -10.00 -11.00
CA PRO A 122 14.47 -9.86 -11.89
C PRO A 122 14.72 -10.41 -13.30
N LEU A 123 15.99 -10.57 -13.73
CA LEU A 123 16.32 -11.09 -15.06
C LEU A 123 16.20 -12.61 -15.15
N HIS A 124 16.32 -13.32 -14.03
CA HIS A 124 16.34 -14.78 -13.98
C HIS A 124 15.26 -15.39 -13.07
N ASP A 125 14.30 -14.58 -12.59
CA ASP A 125 13.24 -14.92 -11.63
C ASP A 125 13.60 -16.09 -10.70
N ASN A 126 14.52 -15.81 -9.76
CA ASN A 126 15.06 -16.81 -8.84
C ASN A 126 14.21 -16.98 -7.55
N ARG A 127 12.92 -16.60 -7.57
CA ARG A 127 12.07 -16.60 -6.36
C ARG A 127 11.80 -18.01 -5.86
N THR A 128 12.32 -18.30 -4.66
CA THR A 128 12.00 -19.49 -3.88
C THR A 128 10.98 -19.19 -2.78
N LEU A 129 10.39 -20.22 -2.17
CA LEU A 129 9.59 -20.03 -0.95
C LEU A 129 10.40 -19.33 0.15
N SER A 130 11.68 -19.69 0.32
CA SER A 130 12.59 -19.05 1.27
C SER A 130 12.71 -17.55 1.00
N SER A 131 12.95 -17.16 -0.25
CA SER A 131 13.08 -15.74 -0.62
C SER A 131 11.81 -14.93 -0.37
N LYS A 132 10.62 -15.55 -0.50
CA LYS A 132 9.34 -14.90 -0.17
C LYS A 132 9.22 -14.65 1.33
N TYR A 133 9.62 -15.61 2.16
CA TYR A 133 9.63 -15.42 3.62
C TYR A 133 10.63 -14.35 4.05
N GLU A 134 11.84 -14.36 3.48
CA GLU A 134 12.87 -13.35 3.76
C GLU A 134 12.39 -11.95 3.36
N HIS A 135 11.73 -11.83 2.21
CA HIS A 135 11.11 -10.59 1.75
C HIS A 135 10.11 -10.06 2.78
N SER A 136 9.12 -10.88 3.17
CA SER A 136 8.13 -10.51 4.18
C SER A 136 8.75 -10.20 5.55
N TRP A 137 9.86 -10.84 5.90
CA TRP A 137 10.57 -10.56 7.15
C TRP A 137 11.29 -9.21 7.13
N VAL A 138 11.95 -8.86 6.02
CA VAL A 138 12.55 -7.54 5.83
C VAL A 138 11.48 -6.44 5.90
N GLU A 139 10.33 -6.66 5.28
CA GLU A 139 9.18 -5.74 5.33
C GLU A 139 8.69 -5.49 6.76
N ALA A 140 8.52 -6.54 7.55
CA ALA A 140 8.12 -6.43 8.96
C ALA A 140 9.19 -5.73 9.84
N LYS A 141 10.47 -5.91 9.51
CA LYS A 141 11.57 -5.20 10.18
C LYS A 141 11.57 -3.71 9.87
N ILE A 142 11.33 -3.33 8.62
CA ILE A 142 11.20 -1.93 8.20
C ILE A 142 10.10 -1.25 9.01
N ASP A 143 8.93 -1.87 9.15
CA ASP A 143 7.83 -1.39 9.99
C ASP A 143 8.29 -1.11 11.43
N THR A 144 8.96 -2.10 12.02
CA THR A 144 9.43 -2.02 13.41
C THR A 144 10.39 -0.84 13.61
N VAL A 145 11.35 -0.66 12.69
CA VAL A 145 12.32 0.44 12.74
C VAL A 145 11.64 1.78 12.48
N MET A 146 10.72 1.86 11.51
CA MET A 146 9.99 3.07 11.17
C MET A 146 9.12 3.55 12.32
N VAL A 147 8.35 2.65 12.95
CA VAL A 147 7.55 2.98 14.14
C VAL A 147 8.45 3.52 15.23
N ALA A 148 9.59 2.86 15.46
CA ALA A 148 10.50 3.30 16.51
C ALA A 148 11.09 4.68 16.25
N ARG A 149 11.47 4.94 15.01
CA ARG A 149 12.04 6.23 14.59
C ARG A 149 11.02 7.36 14.59
N ILE A 150 9.80 7.12 14.12
CA ILE A 150 8.77 8.15 13.92
C ILE A 150 7.97 8.41 15.19
N LYS A 151 7.58 7.36 15.92
CA LYS A 151 6.74 7.47 17.13
C LYS A 151 7.56 7.49 18.42
N GLY A 152 8.88 7.37 18.36
CA GLY A 152 9.78 7.40 19.52
C GLY A 152 9.65 6.20 20.47
N ARG A 153 9.03 5.10 20.02
CA ARG A 153 8.85 3.88 20.83
C ARG A 153 9.97 2.90 20.52
N LYS A 154 10.76 2.43 21.50
CA LYS A 154 11.80 1.42 21.23
C LYS A 154 11.18 0.20 20.53
N ALA A 155 11.79 -0.23 19.43
CA ALA A 155 11.51 -1.54 18.84
C ALA A 155 11.71 -2.61 19.91
N ALA A 156 10.75 -3.52 20.08
CA ALA A 156 10.93 -4.66 20.96
C ALA A 156 12.09 -5.49 20.41
N SER A 157 13.19 -5.52 21.15
CA SER A 157 14.40 -6.30 20.89
C SER A 157 14.20 -7.76 21.22
#